data_AF-A0A9W8PFT4-F1
#
_entry.id   AF-A0A9W8PFT4-F1
#
_cell.length_a   1.000
_cell.length_b   1.000
_cell.length_c   1.000
_cell.angle_alpha   90.00
_cell.angle_beta   90.00
_cell.angle_gamma   90.00
#
_symmetry.space_group_name_H-M   'P 1'
#
loop_
_entity.id
_entity.type
_entity.pdbx_description
1 polymer ?
#
loop_
_entity_poly.entity_id
_entity_poly.type
_entity_poly.pdbx_seq_one_letter_code
_entity_poly.pdbx_strand_id
1 'polypeptide(L)'
;MLAFKQIFLSAIFLFSLLTSGLSQEEKEEEGKKEYDPSENRRPENVTGLGDFYGWVGSYYNATVEAEFVVDFTPWVDLDPSEQCEEVKNFSTTVKYDAILSLLEHRKENPGNNSLEFWLTLMPQASGPTNVSDFGAWWMRDRENRSYVFSAQPLDDPPYRIHYGPDYFNFTTTQVSGGAYNITETLAGRRAATWQNMKVPVCNSTEYKDEWRVVILDRGYYFTEDEGLWTGSVEYDYPKTSLQFDDKTANMTFAAFWVAYAIQQPDYDEVVDNPSLPTWRHSTVIGRVSFNFSGVLDEYHSDVLSLENSSPVWQRTVGFGNNSANIGYGDTPDSRGERTVGRAGLALMAVIVSIGIVL
;
A
#
# COMPACT_ATOMS: atom_id res chain seq x y z
N MET A 1 36.27 -26.89 40.01
CA MET A 1 36.55 -26.59 38.58
C MET A 1 36.05 -27.67 37.61
N LEU A 2 36.24 -28.97 37.87
CA LEU A 2 35.77 -30.04 36.95
C LEU A 2 34.24 -30.07 36.76
N ALA A 3 33.46 -29.97 37.84
CA ALA A 3 31.99 -30.01 37.77
C ALA A 3 31.39 -28.84 36.96
N PHE A 4 32.01 -27.66 37.04
CA PHE A 4 31.57 -26.46 36.31
C PHE A 4 31.82 -26.60 34.80
N LYS A 5 32.96 -27.20 34.40
CA LYS A 5 33.25 -27.52 32.99
C LYS A 5 32.23 -28.49 32.40
N GLN A 6 31.81 -29.47 33.18
CA GLN A 6 30.92 -30.53 32.71
C GLN A 6 29.47 -30.02 32.55
N ILE A 7 29.01 -29.15 33.45
CA ILE A 7 27.70 -28.47 33.32
C ILE A 7 27.71 -27.52 32.12
N PHE A 8 28.80 -26.78 31.90
CA PHE A 8 28.91 -25.85 30.77
C PHE A 8 28.93 -26.58 29.43
N LEU A 9 29.66 -27.70 29.32
CA LEU A 9 29.67 -28.54 28.12
C LEU A 9 28.29 -29.17 27.83
N SER A 10 27.59 -29.65 28.86
CA SER A 10 26.24 -30.19 28.71
C SER A 10 25.21 -29.12 28.30
N ALA A 11 25.35 -27.89 28.83
CA ALA A 11 24.50 -26.76 28.45
C ALA A 11 24.73 -26.35 26.99
N ILE A 12 25.99 -26.31 26.53
CA ILE A 12 26.33 -26.05 25.12
C ILE A 12 25.75 -27.14 24.23
N PHE A 13 25.88 -28.43 24.62
CA PHE A 13 25.36 -29.54 23.83
C PHE A 13 23.83 -29.51 23.71
N LEU A 14 23.12 -29.24 24.81
CA LEU A 14 21.66 -29.07 24.78
C LEU A 14 21.25 -27.87 23.94
N PHE A 15 21.96 -26.74 24.04
CA PHE A 15 21.67 -25.55 23.25
C PHE A 15 21.92 -25.79 21.76
N SER A 16 22.96 -26.55 21.40
CA SER A 16 23.22 -26.95 20.01
C SER A 16 22.17 -27.94 19.48
N LEU A 17 21.65 -28.84 20.30
CA LEU A 17 20.58 -29.77 19.91
C LEU A 17 19.22 -29.07 19.76
N LEU A 18 18.90 -28.13 20.66
CA LEU A 18 17.69 -27.30 20.59
C LEU A 18 17.72 -26.37 19.37
N THR A 19 18.85 -25.72 19.10
CA THR A 19 19.00 -24.88 17.90
C THR A 19 19.03 -25.70 16.60
N SER A 20 19.57 -26.91 16.64
CA SER A 20 19.53 -27.81 15.47
C SER A 20 18.10 -28.31 15.21
N GLY A 21 17.35 -28.67 16.25
CA GLY A 21 15.95 -29.11 16.15
C GLY A 21 15.00 -28.00 15.70
N LEU A 22 15.16 -26.78 16.24
CA LEU A 22 14.41 -25.59 15.79
C LEU A 22 14.75 -25.22 14.35
N SER A 23 16.02 -25.35 13.92
CA SER A 23 16.40 -25.12 12.52
C SER A 23 15.85 -26.19 11.57
N GLN A 24 15.42 -27.34 12.09
CA GLN A 24 14.89 -28.44 11.29
C GLN A 24 13.37 -28.31 11.13
N GLU A 25 12.66 -27.85 12.17
CA GLU A 25 11.24 -27.46 12.08
C GLU A 25 11.05 -26.21 11.20
N GLU A 26 11.91 -25.18 11.32
CA GLU A 26 11.86 -24.03 10.39
C GLU A 26 12.20 -24.41 8.95
N LYS A 27 13.09 -25.40 8.73
CA LYS A 27 13.42 -25.90 7.38
C LYS A 27 12.34 -26.79 6.77
N GLU A 28 11.50 -27.44 7.59
CA GLU A 28 10.34 -28.18 7.10
C GLU A 28 9.16 -27.26 6.76
N GLU A 29 9.02 -26.09 7.41
CA GLU A 29 8.09 -25.03 6.98
C GLU A 29 8.60 -24.19 5.80
N GLU A 30 9.92 -23.98 5.67
CA GLU A 30 10.57 -23.40 4.47
C GLU A 30 10.75 -24.41 3.31
N GLY A 31 10.04 -25.54 3.34
CA GLY A 31 9.84 -26.34 2.15
C GLY A 31 9.12 -25.49 1.10
N LYS A 32 9.86 -24.93 0.12
CA LYS A 32 9.36 -24.16 -1.03
C LYS A 32 7.89 -24.48 -1.27
N LYS A 33 6.98 -23.58 -0.87
CA LYS A 33 5.56 -23.75 -1.15
C LYS A 33 5.44 -23.97 -2.65
N GLU A 34 5.06 -25.20 -3.03
CA GLU A 34 4.82 -25.53 -4.41
C GLU A 34 3.76 -24.56 -4.92
N TYR A 35 4.00 -23.99 -6.11
CA TYR A 35 3.10 -23.00 -6.68
C TYR A 35 1.68 -23.58 -6.76
N ASP A 36 0.72 -22.88 -6.14
CA ASP A 36 -0.69 -23.24 -6.22
C ASP A 36 -1.35 -22.49 -7.39
N PRO A 37 -1.78 -23.17 -8.46
CA PRO A 37 -2.43 -22.53 -9.60
C PRO A 37 -3.81 -21.95 -9.31
N SER A 38 -4.38 -22.23 -8.14
CA SER A 38 -5.63 -21.63 -7.66
C SER A 38 -5.43 -20.32 -6.90
N GLU A 39 -4.19 -19.98 -6.58
CA GLU A 39 -3.79 -18.72 -5.95
C GLU A 39 -3.38 -17.70 -7.02
N ASN A 40 -3.57 -16.42 -6.72
CA ASN A 40 -3.16 -15.33 -7.60
C ASN A 40 -1.73 -14.81 -7.31
N ARG A 41 -0.98 -15.49 -6.43
CA ARG A 41 0.42 -15.15 -6.15
C ARG A 41 1.35 -15.76 -7.19
N ARG A 42 2.42 -15.05 -7.52
CA ARG A 42 3.50 -15.55 -8.38
C ARG A 42 4.37 -16.55 -7.62
N PRO A 43 5.08 -17.45 -8.31
CA PRO A 43 6.03 -18.35 -7.67
C PRO A 43 7.14 -17.57 -6.95
N GLU A 44 7.52 -18.01 -5.74
CA GLU A 44 8.56 -17.36 -4.92
C GLU A 44 9.99 -17.53 -5.50
N ASN A 45 10.15 -18.19 -6.65
CA ASN A 45 11.45 -18.45 -7.27
C ASN A 45 12.00 -17.25 -8.07
N VAL A 46 11.24 -16.16 -8.21
CA VAL A 46 11.65 -14.94 -8.92
C VAL A 46 12.43 -14.03 -7.98
N THR A 47 13.70 -13.78 -8.27
CA THR A 47 14.51 -12.79 -7.55
C THR A 47 14.39 -11.41 -8.20
N GLY A 48 14.53 -10.34 -7.41
CA GLY A 48 14.55 -8.95 -7.92
C GLY A 48 13.19 -8.33 -8.24
N LEU A 49 12.10 -9.07 -8.04
CA LEU A 49 10.73 -8.59 -8.22
C LEU A 49 10.26 -7.71 -7.05
N GLY A 50 10.74 -7.98 -5.83
CA GLY A 50 10.18 -7.39 -4.60
C GLY A 50 8.77 -7.91 -4.32
N ASP A 51 8.24 -7.60 -3.13
CA ASP A 51 6.93 -8.13 -2.73
C ASP A 51 5.79 -7.35 -3.41
N PHE A 52 6.03 -6.10 -3.85
CA PHE A 52 5.05 -5.26 -4.53
C PHE A 52 4.49 -5.90 -5.82
N TYR A 53 5.35 -6.56 -6.59
CA TYR A 53 4.98 -7.22 -7.83
C TYR A 53 4.68 -8.72 -7.61
N GLY A 54 4.34 -9.15 -6.39
CA GLY A 54 4.13 -10.56 -6.05
C GLY A 54 2.84 -11.18 -6.61
N TRP A 55 1.94 -10.39 -7.19
CA TRP A 55 0.63 -10.86 -7.68
C TRP A 55 0.56 -10.96 -9.20
N VAL A 56 -0.22 -11.93 -9.67
CA VAL A 56 -0.57 -12.08 -11.08
C VAL A 56 -1.42 -10.89 -11.52
N GLY A 57 -0.99 -10.19 -12.57
CA GLY A 57 -1.64 -8.97 -13.02
C GLY A 57 -0.79 -8.11 -13.94
N SER A 58 -1.32 -6.96 -14.31
CA SER A 58 -0.66 -5.94 -15.12
C SER A 58 -0.42 -4.67 -14.30
N TYR A 59 0.75 -4.08 -14.45
CA TYR A 59 1.20 -2.90 -13.70
C TYR A 59 1.46 -1.77 -14.69
N TYR A 60 0.90 -0.59 -14.43
CA TYR A 60 1.00 0.56 -15.32
C TYR A 60 1.68 1.71 -14.59
N ASN A 61 2.71 2.27 -15.20
CA ASN A 61 3.48 3.37 -14.63
C ASN A 61 3.01 4.70 -15.21
N ALA A 62 2.85 5.71 -14.36
CA ALA A 62 2.53 7.07 -14.76
C ALA A 62 3.12 8.11 -13.78
N THR A 63 2.99 9.37 -14.17
CA THR A 63 3.04 10.50 -13.24
C THR A 63 1.62 11.05 -13.10
N VAL A 64 1.20 11.31 -11.86
CA VAL A 64 -0.12 11.87 -11.55
C VAL A 64 0.05 13.24 -10.91
N GLU A 65 -0.74 14.22 -11.34
CA GLU A 65 -0.91 15.50 -10.66
C GLU A 65 -2.27 15.49 -9.97
N ALA A 66 -2.26 15.48 -8.63
CA ALA A 66 -3.48 15.55 -7.84
C ALA A 66 -3.72 16.97 -7.35
N GLU A 67 -4.87 17.51 -7.73
CA GLU A 67 -5.33 18.83 -7.31
C GLU A 67 -6.17 18.70 -6.05
N PHE A 68 -5.80 19.47 -5.03
CA PHE A 68 -6.51 19.62 -3.77
C PHE A 68 -7.04 21.04 -3.66
N VAL A 69 -8.33 21.16 -3.37
CA VAL A 69 -8.99 22.45 -3.16
C VAL A 69 -9.67 22.42 -1.82
N VAL A 70 -9.48 23.46 -1.00
CA VAL A 70 -10.21 23.65 0.25
C VAL A 70 -11.55 24.32 -0.07
N ASP A 71 -12.65 23.71 0.39
CA ASP A 71 -14.00 24.22 0.17
C ASP A 71 -14.57 24.93 1.41
N PHE A 72 -14.24 24.52 2.65
CA PHE A 72 -14.65 25.23 3.89
C PHE A 72 -13.96 24.71 5.18
N THR A 73 -14.14 25.45 6.28
CA THR A 73 -13.57 25.18 7.62
C THR A 73 -14.67 25.11 8.69
N PRO A 74 -15.14 23.92 9.08
CA PRO A 74 -16.29 23.78 9.98
C PRO A 74 -16.08 24.18 11.45
N TRP A 75 -14.86 24.55 11.88
CA TRP A 75 -14.51 24.69 13.31
C TRP A 75 -13.69 25.93 13.66
N VAL A 76 -13.97 27.06 13.02
CA VAL A 76 -13.64 28.36 13.62
C VAL A 76 -14.92 28.82 14.31
N ASP A 77 -14.87 29.47 15.48
CA ASP A 77 -16.04 30.02 16.22
C ASP A 77 -16.81 31.14 15.47
N LEU A 78 -16.76 31.07 14.14
CA LEU A 78 -17.32 31.95 13.15
C LEU A 78 -18.43 31.18 12.41
N ASP A 79 -19.26 31.94 11.72
CA ASP A 79 -20.22 31.41 10.76
C ASP A 79 -19.56 30.31 9.89
N PRO A 80 -20.18 29.13 9.67
CA PRO A 80 -19.63 28.07 8.81
C PRO A 80 -19.20 28.54 7.41
N SER A 81 -19.69 29.71 6.97
CA SER A 81 -19.30 30.37 5.72
C SER A 81 -18.01 31.21 5.81
N GLU A 82 -17.49 31.49 7.00
CA GLU A 82 -16.26 32.26 7.21
C GLU A 82 -15.04 31.34 7.32
N GLN A 83 -14.38 31.14 6.17
CA GLN A 83 -13.04 30.55 6.13
C GLN A 83 -11.99 31.50 6.73
N CYS A 84 -11.02 30.98 7.48
CA CYS A 84 -9.85 31.77 7.87
C CYS A 84 -9.05 32.17 6.62
N GLU A 85 -8.40 33.34 6.68
CA GLU A 85 -7.73 33.92 5.51
C GLU A 85 -6.60 33.03 4.95
N GLU A 86 -5.96 32.21 5.78
CA GLU A 86 -4.86 31.32 5.41
C GLU A 86 -5.27 30.19 4.47
N VAL A 87 -6.50 29.68 4.62
CA VAL A 87 -7.03 28.57 3.79
C VAL A 87 -8.07 29.03 2.78
N LYS A 88 -8.39 30.33 2.80
CA LYS A 88 -9.37 30.93 1.92
C LYS A 88 -8.90 30.86 0.47
N ASN A 89 -9.71 30.20 -0.37
CA ASN A 89 -9.35 29.88 -1.76
C ASN A 89 -8.02 29.10 -1.90
N PHE A 90 -7.66 28.32 -0.88
CA PHE A 90 -6.44 27.52 -0.94
C PHE A 90 -6.63 26.34 -1.89
N SER A 91 -5.68 26.20 -2.82
CA SER A 91 -5.53 25.03 -3.66
C SER A 91 -4.06 24.66 -3.76
N THR A 92 -3.77 23.36 -3.83
CA THR A 92 -2.41 22.87 -4.06
C THR A 92 -2.44 21.68 -5.02
N THR A 93 -1.37 21.53 -5.79
CA THR A 93 -1.18 20.39 -6.68
C THR A 93 0.04 19.62 -6.21
N VAL A 94 -0.13 18.32 -5.99
CA VAL A 94 0.98 17.43 -5.60
C VAL A 94 1.22 16.44 -6.73
N LYS A 95 2.50 16.28 -7.10
CA LYS A 95 2.94 15.34 -8.13
C LYS A 95 3.37 14.02 -7.51
N TYR A 96 2.92 12.94 -8.11
CA TYR A 96 3.19 11.58 -7.67
C TYR A 96 3.79 10.75 -8.81
N ASP A 97 4.80 9.96 -8.49
CA ASP A 97 5.06 8.74 -9.26
C ASP A 97 3.96 7.74 -8.88
N ALA A 98 3.32 7.17 -9.89
CA ALA A 98 2.12 6.39 -9.72
C ALA A 98 2.26 5.02 -10.39
N ILE A 99 1.83 3.98 -9.67
CA ILE A 99 1.72 2.63 -10.21
C ILE A 99 0.29 2.17 -10.01
N LEU A 100 -0.40 1.87 -11.11
CA LEU A 100 -1.69 1.21 -11.09
C LEU A 100 -1.49 -0.29 -11.30
N SER A 101 -1.81 -1.08 -10.28
CA SER A 101 -1.79 -2.54 -10.32
C SER A 101 -3.20 -3.04 -10.62
N LEU A 102 -3.39 -3.76 -11.73
CA LEU A 102 -4.63 -4.47 -12.07
C LEU A 102 -4.37 -5.97 -11.92
N LEU A 103 -4.99 -6.57 -10.91
CA LEU A 103 -4.64 -7.89 -10.39
C LEU A 103 -5.77 -8.89 -10.65
N GLU A 104 -5.39 -10.15 -10.88
CA GLU A 104 -6.34 -11.26 -10.90
C GLU A 104 -7.08 -11.33 -9.56
N HIS A 105 -8.40 -11.53 -9.61
CA HIS A 105 -9.23 -11.59 -8.40
C HIS A 105 -8.76 -12.70 -7.47
N ARG A 106 -8.70 -12.40 -6.18
CA ARG A 106 -8.29 -13.35 -5.15
C ARG A 106 -9.44 -14.22 -4.71
N LYS A 107 -9.16 -15.49 -4.48
CA LYS A 107 -10.13 -16.44 -3.94
C LYS A 107 -10.52 -16.11 -2.50
N GLU A 108 -9.62 -15.48 -1.74
CA GLU A 108 -9.81 -15.07 -0.35
C GLU A 108 -10.67 -13.81 -0.24
N ASN A 109 -10.76 -13.02 -1.32
CA ASN A 109 -11.63 -11.86 -1.37
C ASN A 109 -13.07 -12.33 -1.66
N PRO A 110 -14.01 -12.19 -0.69
CA PRO A 110 -15.40 -12.59 -0.87
C PRO A 110 -16.18 -11.64 -1.80
N GLY A 111 -15.52 -10.61 -2.32
CA GLY A 111 -16.02 -9.66 -3.31
C GLY A 111 -16.46 -10.30 -4.63
N ASN A 112 -17.31 -9.57 -5.36
CA ASN A 112 -17.90 -10.03 -6.63
C ASN A 112 -17.23 -9.40 -7.85
N ASN A 113 -16.26 -8.49 -7.65
CA ASN A 113 -15.52 -7.89 -8.74
C ASN A 113 -14.76 -8.96 -9.54
N SER A 114 -14.59 -8.73 -10.83
CA SER A 114 -13.84 -9.66 -11.70
C SER A 114 -12.33 -9.56 -11.55
N LEU A 115 -11.83 -8.53 -10.85
CA LEU A 115 -10.42 -8.20 -10.66
C LEU A 115 -10.27 -7.30 -9.44
N GLU A 116 -9.03 -7.07 -9.01
CA GLU A 116 -8.69 -6.05 -8.02
C GLU A 116 -7.82 -4.96 -8.64
N PHE A 117 -7.96 -3.71 -8.21
CA PHE A 117 -7.04 -2.64 -8.59
C PHE A 117 -6.48 -1.92 -7.37
N TRP A 118 -5.18 -1.62 -7.40
CA TRP A 118 -4.49 -0.78 -6.43
C TRP A 118 -3.71 0.32 -7.15
N LEU A 119 -4.08 1.57 -6.93
CA LEU A 119 -3.29 2.73 -7.33
C LEU A 119 -2.40 3.14 -6.15
N THR A 120 -1.09 3.05 -6.34
CA THR A 120 -0.08 3.50 -5.38
C THR A 120 0.51 4.83 -5.84
N LEU A 121 0.48 5.83 -4.96
CA LEU A 121 0.94 7.20 -5.23
C LEU A 121 2.10 7.56 -4.30
N MET A 122 3.28 7.77 -4.90
CA MET A 122 4.52 8.10 -4.20
C MET A 122 4.89 9.57 -4.47
N PRO A 123 4.92 10.44 -3.45
CA PRO A 123 5.24 11.85 -3.65
C PRO A 123 6.62 12.03 -4.30
N GLN A 124 6.71 12.77 -5.40
CA GLN A 124 7.99 13.02 -6.08
C GLN A 124 8.98 13.84 -5.22
N ALA A 125 8.48 14.51 -4.18
CA ALA A 125 9.32 15.23 -3.22
C ALA A 125 10.33 14.33 -2.48
N SER A 126 10.13 13.01 -2.50
CA SER A 126 10.98 12.00 -1.85
C SER A 126 12.08 11.42 -2.76
N GLY A 127 12.14 11.80 -4.03
CA GLY A 127 13.04 11.22 -5.04
C GLY A 127 12.48 9.95 -5.70
N PRO A 128 13.18 9.40 -6.70
CA PRO A 128 12.72 8.21 -7.42
C PRO A 128 12.67 7.00 -6.48
N THR A 129 11.51 6.36 -6.41
CA THR A 129 11.27 5.19 -5.56
C THR A 129 11.22 3.94 -6.42
N ASN A 130 12.18 3.03 -6.22
CA ASN A 130 12.15 1.72 -6.87
C ASN A 130 11.37 0.75 -5.99
N VAL A 131 10.13 0.43 -6.38
CA VAL A 131 9.24 -0.39 -5.55
C VAL A 131 9.71 -1.84 -5.39
N SER A 132 10.54 -2.34 -6.31
CA SER A 132 11.11 -3.69 -6.26
C SER A 132 12.11 -3.89 -5.11
N ASP A 133 12.62 -2.80 -4.52
CA ASP A 133 13.57 -2.86 -3.40
C ASP A 133 12.87 -3.09 -2.05
N PHE A 134 11.53 -3.05 -2.01
CA PHE A 134 10.77 -3.14 -0.78
C PHE A 134 10.08 -4.50 -0.60
N GLY A 135 10.00 -4.92 0.67
CA GLY A 135 9.26 -6.09 1.09
C GLY A 135 7.82 -5.78 1.52
N ALA A 136 7.09 -6.82 1.94
CA ALA A 136 5.68 -6.80 2.34
C ALA A 136 5.37 -5.75 3.41
N TRP A 137 6.34 -5.52 4.30
CA TRP A 137 6.23 -4.51 5.34
C TRP A 137 6.00 -3.10 4.78
N TRP A 138 6.54 -2.79 3.60
CA TRP A 138 6.39 -1.47 2.97
C TRP A 138 5.00 -1.27 2.39
N MET A 139 4.37 -2.33 1.89
CA MET A 139 2.96 -2.26 1.48
C MET A 139 2.03 -2.07 2.68
N ARG A 140 2.43 -2.54 3.87
CA ARG A 140 1.71 -2.33 5.12
C ARG A 140 1.98 -0.97 5.76
N ASP A 141 3.23 -0.54 5.70
CA ASP A 141 3.67 0.73 6.22
C ASP A 141 3.02 1.82 5.38
N ARG A 142 2.20 2.65 6.03
CA ARG A 142 1.46 3.68 5.32
C ARG A 142 2.35 4.88 5.04
N GLU A 143 3.50 4.98 5.71
CA GLU A 143 4.37 6.15 5.68
C GLU A 143 4.82 6.54 4.27
N ASN A 144 4.65 7.82 3.97
CA ASN A 144 5.05 8.49 2.74
C ASN A 144 4.34 8.03 1.46
N ARG A 145 3.14 7.44 1.54
CA ARG A 145 2.39 6.98 0.36
C ARG A 145 0.89 7.28 0.47
N SER A 146 0.27 7.47 -0.69
CA SER A 146 -1.18 7.55 -0.81
C SER A 146 -1.68 6.40 -1.67
N TYR A 147 -2.91 5.97 -1.45
CA TYR A 147 -3.45 4.79 -2.13
C TYR A 147 -4.92 4.99 -2.49
N VAL A 148 -5.33 4.39 -3.61
CA VAL A 148 -6.72 4.12 -3.97
C VAL A 148 -6.83 2.64 -4.31
N PHE A 149 -7.69 1.87 -3.64
CA PHE A 149 -7.74 0.42 -3.83
C PHE A 149 -9.17 -0.13 -3.79
N SER A 150 -9.46 -1.10 -4.66
CA SER A 150 -10.76 -1.79 -4.71
C SER A 150 -10.92 -2.88 -3.67
N ALA A 151 -9.83 -3.40 -3.16
CA ALA A 151 -9.81 -4.42 -2.13
C ALA A 151 -8.56 -4.22 -1.28
N GLN A 152 -8.56 -4.70 -0.05
CA GLN A 152 -7.42 -4.49 0.84
C GLN A 152 -6.20 -5.27 0.30
N PRO A 153 -5.02 -4.63 0.19
CA PRO A 153 -3.79 -5.37 -0.07
C PRO A 153 -3.55 -6.36 1.07
N LEU A 154 -3.53 -7.66 0.76
CA LEU A 154 -3.33 -8.70 1.76
C LEU A 154 -1.83 -8.79 2.04
N ASP A 155 -1.43 -8.29 3.21
CA ASP A 155 -0.33 -8.81 4.02
C ASP A 155 -0.62 -8.47 5.50
N ASP A 156 -1.83 -8.80 5.97
CA ASP A 156 -2.01 -9.05 7.40
C ASP A 156 -1.33 -10.41 7.69
N PRO A 157 -0.67 -10.61 8.85
CA PRO A 157 0.06 -11.85 9.14
C PRO A 157 -0.82 -13.08 8.86
N PRO A 158 -0.23 -14.27 8.57
CA PRO A 158 -0.97 -15.51 8.27
C PRO A 158 -2.05 -15.88 9.30
N TYR A 159 -2.06 -15.24 10.48
CA TYR A 159 -3.03 -15.42 11.56
C TYR A 159 -4.29 -14.53 11.46
N ARG A 160 -4.38 -13.61 10.48
CA ARG A 160 -5.56 -12.79 10.21
C ARG A 160 -5.83 -12.70 8.70
N ILE A 161 -6.40 -13.76 8.13
CA ILE A 161 -7.02 -13.67 6.80
C ILE A 161 -8.10 -12.59 6.90
N HIS A 162 -7.90 -11.46 6.21
CA HIS A 162 -8.87 -10.37 6.23
C HIS A 162 -9.96 -10.63 5.18
N TYR A 163 -11.11 -11.10 5.64
CA TYR A 163 -12.34 -11.26 4.84
C TYR A 163 -13.02 -9.91 4.58
N GLY A 164 -12.28 -8.91 4.11
CA GLY A 164 -12.84 -7.60 3.77
C GLY A 164 -13.58 -7.67 2.43
N PRO A 165 -14.80 -7.11 2.29
CA PRO A 165 -15.48 -7.01 1.00
C PRO A 165 -14.77 -6.01 0.09
N ASP A 166 -15.12 -6.02 -1.20
CA ASP A 166 -14.71 -4.96 -2.13
C ASP A 166 -15.12 -3.57 -1.65
N TYR A 167 -14.22 -2.60 -1.77
CA TYR A 167 -14.46 -1.18 -1.44
C TYR A 167 -15.16 -0.42 -2.58
N PHE A 168 -14.94 -0.85 -3.82
CA PHE A 168 -15.68 -0.41 -5.00
C PHE A 168 -16.45 -1.61 -5.55
N ASN A 169 -17.73 -1.45 -5.87
CA ASN A 169 -18.49 -2.48 -6.58
C ASN A 169 -18.57 -2.03 -8.03
N PHE A 170 -17.90 -2.77 -8.89
CA PHE A 170 -17.85 -2.40 -10.29
C PHE A 170 -18.17 -3.57 -11.19
N THR A 171 -18.72 -3.22 -12.35
CA THR A 171 -18.88 -4.16 -13.44
C THR A 171 -17.77 -3.91 -14.45
N THR A 172 -17.05 -4.98 -14.78
CA THR A 172 -16.08 -4.95 -15.87
C THR A 172 -16.78 -5.34 -17.16
N THR A 173 -16.66 -4.51 -18.17
CA THR A 173 -17.23 -4.75 -19.49
C THR A 173 -16.15 -4.61 -20.54
N GLN A 174 -16.17 -5.48 -21.54
CA GLN A 174 -15.28 -5.34 -22.68
C GLN A 174 -15.86 -4.32 -23.67
N VAL A 175 -15.02 -3.40 -24.15
CA VAL A 175 -15.37 -2.41 -25.16
C VAL A 175 -14.81 -2.78 -26.53
N SER A 176 -15.20 -2.04 -27.57
CA SER A 176 -14.69 -2.26 -28.93
C SER A 176 -13.17 -2.19 -28.98
N GLY A 177 -12.53 -3.24 -29.52
CA GLY A 177 -11.07 -3.36 -29.57
C GLY A 177 -10.45 -4.24 -28.49
N GLY A 178 -11.28 -4.83 -27.60
CA GLY A 178 -10.83 -5.81 -26.61
C GLY A 178 -10.42 -5.21 -25.26
N ALA A 179 -10.27 -3.88 -25.19
CA ALA A 179 -10.06 -3.15 -23.95
C ALA A 179 -11.21 -3.34 -22.95
N TYR A 180 -10.93 -3.15 -21.68
CA TYR A 180 -11.90 -3.27 -20.60
C TYR A 180 -12.24 -1.91 -20.02
N ASN A 181 -13.51 -1.75 -19.64
CA ASN A 181 -14.03 -0.59 -18.94
C ASN A 181 -14.67 -1.02 -17.63
N ILE A 182 -14.36 -0.28 -16.57
CA ILE A 182 -14.88 -0.46 -15.23
C ILE A 182 -15.85 0.68 -14.96
N THR A 183 -17.13 0.33 -14.79
CA THR A 183 -18.17 1.28 -14.36
C THR A 183 -18.47 1.05 -12.89
N GLU A 184 -18.36 2.12 -12.10
CA GLU A 184 -18.34 2.02 -10.65
C GLU A 184 -19.65 2.43 -9.98
N THR A 185 -19.92 1.74 -8.87
CA THR A 185 -20.79 2.20 -7.79
C THR A 185 -20.05 1.94 -6.47
N LEU A 186 -19.88 2.94 -5.61
CA LEU A 186 -19.17 2.76 -4.34
C LEU A 186 -19.84 1.69 -3.47
N ALA A 187 -19.02 0.82 -2.88
CA ALA A 187 -19.49 -0.32 -2.10
C ALA A 187 -19.11 -0.31 -0.63
N GLY A 188 -18.05 0.42 -0.24
CA GLY A 188 -17.54 0.29 1.12
C GLY A 188 -16.45 1.28 1.55
N ARG A 189 -16.17 1.23 2.86
CA ARG A 189 -15.36 2.20 3.62
C ARG A 189 -13.86 1.95 3.44
N ARG A 190 -13.08 3.03 3.33
CA ARG A 190 -11.61 3.16 3.25
C ARG A 190 -10.98 2.85 1.90
N ALA A 191 -11.68 3.18 0.83
CA ALA A 191 -11.21 2.96 -0.53
C ALA A 191 -9.97 3.80 -0.93
N ALA A 192 -9.64 4.84 -0.14
CA ALA A 192 -8.48 5.68 -0.39
C ALA A 192 -7.89 6.27 0.91
N THR A 193 -6.58 6.48 0.91
CA THR A 193 -5.85 7.14 2.01
C THR A 193 -4.82 8.09 1.45
N TRP A 194 -4.61 9.23 2.13
CA TRP A 194 -3.68 10.25 1.70
C TRP A 194 -2.66 10.63 2.77
N GLN A 195 -1.43 10.89 2.34
CA GLN A 195 -0.33 11.30 3.23
C GLN A 195 0.47 12.46 2.65
N ASN A 196 1.24 13.12 3.53
CA ASN A 196 2.20 14.18 3.21
C ASN A 196 1.61 15.39 2.47
N MET A 197 0.34 15.67 2.70
CA MET A 197 -0.25 16.93 2.28
C MET A 197 0.10 18.04 3.26
N LYS A 198 0.41 19.21 2.69
CA LYS A 198 0.61 20.45 3.44
C LYS A 198 -0.56 21.38 3.15
N VAL A 199 -1.25 21.79 4.21
CA VAL A 199 -2.34 22.75 4.15
C VAL A 199 -2.00 23.85 5.17
N PRO A 200 -2.19 25.14 4.87
CA PRO A 200 -1.97 26.19 5.86
C PRO A 200 -2.87 25.99 7.08
N VAL A 201 -2.37 26.30 8.28
CA VAL A 201 -3.18 26.35 9.50
C VAL A 201 -3.71 27.76 9.74
N CYS A 202 -4.97 27.88 10.19
CA CYS A 202 -5.57 29.16 10.54
C CYS A 202 -4.89 29.86 11.74
N ASN A 203 -4.30 29.08 12.66
CA ASN A 203 -3.58 29.62 13.81
C ASN A 203 -2.28 28.85 14.03
N SER A 204 -1.18 29.35 13.45
CA SER A 204 0.14 28.73 13.57
C SER A 204 0.76 28.80 14.98
N THR A 205 0.16 29.57 15.89
CA THR A 205 0.60 29.63 17.31
C THR A 205 0.03 28.46 18.10
N GLU A 206 -1.15 27.97 17.72
CA GLU A 206 -1.86 26.89 18.41
C GLU A 206 -1.76 25.55 17.65
N TYR A 207 -1.51 25.56 16.35
CA TYR A 207 -1.49 24.35 15.52
C TYR A 207 -0.17 24.22 14.76
N LYS A 208 0.27 22.97 14.56
CA LYS A 208 1.40 22.65 13.69
C LYS A 208 0.94 22.60 12.24
N ASP A 209 1.84 22.93 11.31
CA ASP A 209 1.69 22.66 9.88
C ASP A 209 1.88 21.15 9.57
N GLU A 210 1.13 20.32 10.29
CA GLU A 210 1.11 18.87 10.19
C GLU A 210 -0.36 18.44 10.20
N TRP A 211 -0.76 17.74 9.15
CA TRP A 211 -2.15 17.38 8.92
C TRP A 211 -2.34 15.88 8.80
N ARG A 212 -3.40 15.40 9.45
CA ARG A 212 -3.95 14.08 9.17
C ARG A 212 -5.04 14.21 8.12
N VAL A 213 -4.77 13.75 6.91
CA VAL A 213 -5.75 13.75 5.81
C VAL A 213 -6.48 12.42 5.72
N VAL A 214 -7.79 12.48 5.53
CA VAL A 214 -8.68 11.32 5.37
C VAL A 214 -9.61 11.57 4.19
N ILE A 215 -9.72 10.60 3.29
CA ILE A 215 -10.73 10.64 2.23
C ILE A 215 -12.10 10.31 2.84
N LEU A 216 -13.10 11.12 2.52
CA LEU A 216 -14.46 10.96 3.02
C LEU A 216 -15.17 9.86 2.22
N ASP A 217 -15.16 8.66 2.77
CA ASP A 217 -15.75 7.43 2.22
C ASP A 217 -17.13 7.08 2.82
N ARG A 218 -17.63 7.94 3.71
CA ARG A 218 -18.90 7.81 4.41
C ARG A 218 -19.40 9.20 4.77
N GLY A 219 -20.73 9.33 4.88
CA GLY A 219 -21.36 10.47 5.55
C GLY A 219 -20.72 10.66 6.92
N TYR A 220 -20.09 11.81 7.11
CA TYR A 220 -19.55 12.23 8.41
C TYR A 220 -20.60 13.06 9.13
N TYR A 221 -20.44 13.29 10.43
CA TYR A 221 -21.42 14.10 11.20
C TYR A 221 -21.62 15.51 10.62
N PHE A 222 -20.71 16.01 9.78
CA PHE A 222 -20.83 17.30 9.10
C PHE A 222 -21.36 17.21 7.67
N THR A 223 -21.75 16.05 7.13
CA THR A 223 -22.34 15.92 5.77
C THR A 223 -23.83 16.26 5.78
N GLU A 224 -24.39 16.52 4.59
CA GLU A 224 -25.78 16.98 4.41
C GLU A 224 -26.81 16.04 5.04
N ASP A 225 -26.53 14.73 5.01
CA ASP A 225 -27.37 13.68 5.61
C ASP A 225 -27.64 13.84 7.12
N GLU A 226 -26.77 14.53 7.86
CA GLU A 226 -26.91 14.76 9.31
C GLU A 226 -27.26 16.24 9.63
N GLY A 227 -27.54 17.06 8.60
CA GLY A 227 -28.04 18.43 8.76
C GLY A 227 -27.05 19.46 9.30
N LEU A 228 -25.76 19.11 9.40
CA LEU A 228 -24.68 20.00 9.85
C LEU A 228 -23.83 20.55 8.69
N TRP A 229 -24.01 20.04 7.47
CA TRP A 229 -23.42 20.63 6.28
C TRP A 229 -24.17 21.92 5.93
N THR A 230 -23.48 23.04 6.01
CA THR A 230 -24.00 24.37 5.65
C THR A 230 -23.22 25.01 4.51
N GLY A 231 -22.30 24.26 3.89
CA GLY A 231 -21.49 24.70 2.77
C GLY A 231 -22.25 24.73 1.45
N SER A 232 -21.79 25.55 0.50
CA SER A 232 -22.38 25.69 -0.84
C SER A 232 -22.08 24.55 -1.81
N VAL A 233 -21.36 23.51 -1.38
CA VAL A 233 -20.90 22.40 -2.21
C VAL A 233 -21.66 21.13 -1.81
N GLU A 234 -22.26 20.39 -2.73
CA GLU A 234 -22.95 19.13 -2.41
C GLU A 234 -21.91 18.02 -2.15
N TYR A 235 -22.05 17.28 -1.05
CA TYR A 235 -21.16 16.16 -0.75
C TYR A 235 -21.40 15.01 -1.71
N ASP A 236 -20.32 14.34 -2.12
CA ASP A 236 -20.38 13.21 -3.03
C ASP A 236 -19.36 12.14 -2.60
N TYR A 237 -19.70 10.89 -2.84
CA TYR A 237 -18.82 9.77 -2.51
C TYR A 237 -17.63 9.69 -3.51
N PRO A 238 -16.50 9.06 -3.14
CA PRO A 238 -15.34 8.92 -4.03
C PRO A 238 -15.65 8.21 -5.35
N LYS A 239 -15.51 8.91 -6.48
CA LYS A 239 -15.76 8.36 -7.81
C LYS A 239 -14.46 7.98 -8.49
N THR A 240 -14.40 6.77 -9.05
CA THR A 240 -13.39 6.41 -10.03
C THR A 240 -14.00 5.87 -11.33
N SER A 241 -13.21 5.92 -12.40
CA SER A 241 -13.53 5.30 -13.68
C SER A 241 -12.23 4.83 -14.28
N LEU A 242 -12.19 3.60 -14.78
CA LEU A 242 -10.98 2.96 -15.25
C LEU A 242 -11.22 2.25 -16.59
N GLN A 243 -10.38 2.57 -17.57
CA GLN A 243 -10.31 1.87 -18.85
C GLN A 243 -8.88 1.37 -19.08
N PHE A 244 -8.70 0.12 -19.49
CA PHE A 244 -7.37 -0.45 -19.69
C PHE A 244 -7.33 -1.53 -20.78
N ASP A 245 -6.14 -1.76 -21.32
CA ASP A 245 -5.82 -2.82 -22.27
C ASP A 245 -4.42 -3.39 -22.01
N ASP A 246 -3.89 -4.16 -22.96
CA ASP A 246 -2.57 -4.79 -22.88
C ASP A 246 -1.40 -3.81 -23.00
N LYS A 247 -1.64 -2.49 -23.01
CA LYS A 247 -0.60 -1.46 -23.20
C LYS A 247 -0.76 -0.24 -22.33
N THR A 248 -2.00 0.17 -22.06
CA THR A 248 -2.32 1.43 -21.41
C THR A 248 -3.45 1.28 -20.42
N ALA A 249 -3.46 2.14 -19.41
CA ALA A 249 -4.57 2.27 -18.49
C ALA A 249 -4.84 3.74 -18.19
N ASN A 250 -6.12 4.12 -18.21
CA ASN A 250 -6.58 5.47 -17.90
C ASN A 250 -7.56 5.39 -16.74
N MET A 251 -7.28 6.14 -15.68
CA MET A 251 -8.13 6.21 -14.50
C MET A 251 -8.42 7.66 -14.13
N THR A 252 -9.67 7.97 -13.81
CA THR A 252 -10.05 9.25 -13.20
C THR A 252 -10.42 9.01 -11.75
N PHE A 253 -10.07 9.91 -10.85
CA PHE A 253 -10.49 9.85 -9.45
C PHE A 253 -10.94 11.23 -8.96
N ALA A 254 -12.04 11.25 -8.22
CA ALA A 254 -12.54 12.45 -7.54
C ALA A 254 -13.12 12.08 -6.18
N ALA A 255 -12.80 12.82 -5.13
CA ALA A 255 -13.33 12.57 -3.79
C ALA A 255 -13.32 13.83 -2.93
N PHE A 256 -14.09 13.80 -1.84
CA PHE A 256 -13.90 14.75 -0.75
C PHE A 256 -12.84 14.25 0.24
N TRP A 257 -12.11 15.18 0.83
CA TRP A 257 -11.16 14.93 1.91
C TRP A 257 -11.43 15.85 3.09
N VAL A 258 -11.09 15.35 4.27
CA VAL A 258 -11.03 16.14 5.50
C VAL A 258 -9.60 16.08 6.02
N ALA A 259 -9.10 17.20 6.51
CA ALA A 259 -7.85 17.20 7.24
C ALA A 259 -8.02 17.81 8.63
N TYR A 260 -7.31 17.22 9.58
CA TYR A 260 -7.24 17.65 10.97
C TYR A 260 -5.84 18.13 11.28
N ALA A 261 -5.71 19.38 11.73
CA ALA A 261 -4.45 19.92 12.19
C ALA A 261 -4.08 19.31 13.55
N ILE A 262 -2.78 19.14 13.78
CA ILE A 262 -2.26 18.73 15.08
C ILE A 262 -2.11 19.98 15.97
N GLN A 263 -2.79 19.99 17.11
CA GLN A 263 -2.65 21.07 18.10
C GLN A 263 -1.26 21.02 18.74
N GLN A 264 -0.60 22.18 18.81
CA GLN A 264 0.59 22.38 19.64
C GLN A 264 0.16 22.30 21.10
N PRO A 265 0.72 21.38 21.89
CA PRO A 265 0.33 21.26 23.28
C PRO A 265 0.90 22.45 24.07
N ASP A 266 0.12 22.99 25.00
CA ASP A 266 0.61 24.03 25.91
C ASP A 266 1.66 23.42 26.85
N TYR A 267 2.76 24.12 27.13
CA TYR A 267 3.90 23.56 27.87
C TYR A 267 3.48 23.00 29.24
N ASP A 268 2.53 23.66 29.91
CA ASP A 268 2.02 23.26 31.22
C ASP A 268 1.08 22.03 31.15
N GLU A 269 0.33 21.82 30.05
CA GLU A 269 -0.51 20.62 29.86
C GLU A 269 0.31 19.35 29.60
N VAL A 270 1.47 19.47 28.93
CA VAL A 270 2.38 18.33 28.65
C VAL A 270 3.05 17.82 29.92
N VAL A 271 3.40 18.72 30.85
CA VAL A 271 4.11 18.37 32.08
C VAL A 271 3.22 17.57 33.03
N ASP A 272 1.94 17.92 33.10
CA ASP A 272 0.98 17.25 33.98
C ASP A 272 0.41 15.95 33.37
N ASN A 273 0.39 15.80 32.03
CA ASN A 273 -0.06 14.56 31.40
C ASN A 273 0.52 14.31 29.99
N PRO A 274 1.76 13.77 29.88
CA PRO A 274 2.48 13.62 28.61
C PRO A 274 1.88 12.60 27.63
N SER A 275 0.81 11.90 28.00
CA SER A 275 0.13 10.90 27.18
C SER A 275 -1.25 11.35 26.68
N LEU A 276 -1.72 12.54 27.04
CA LEU A 276 -2.95 13.09 26.47
C LEU A 276 -2.67 13.66 25.08
N PRO A 277 -3.33 13.16 24.03
CA PRO A 277 -3.28 13.83 22.75
C PRO A 277 -4.25 15.02 22.83
N THR A 278 -3.74 16.21 22.56
CA THR A 278 -4.48 17.48 22.54
C THR A 278 -5.40 17.52 21.32
N TRP A 279 -6.60 16.93 21.42
CA TRP A 279 -7.57 16.81 20.32
C TRP A 279 -8.57 17.99 20.27
N ARG A 280 -8.10 19.25 20.18
CA ARG A 280 -8.90 20.29 19.51
C ARG A 280 -8.41 20.35 18.07
N HIS A 281 -9.32 20.29 17.09
CA HIS A 281 -8.94 20.19 15.68
C HIS A 281 -9.40 21.40 14.90
N SER A 282 -8.46 22.21 14.42
CA SER A 282 -8.71 22.95 13.19
C SER A 282 -8.97 21.91 12.08
N THR A 283 -10.12 22.04 11.44
CA THR A 283 -10.60 21.09 10.43
C THR A 283 -10.81 21.84 9.13
N VAL A 284 -10.27 21.29 8.05
CA VAL A 284 -10.52 21.76 6.67
C VAL A 284 -11.19 20.62 5.91
N ILE A 285 -12.13 20.97 5.04
CA ILE A 285 -12.76 20.03 4.12
C ILE A 285 -12.59 20.57 2.71
N GLY A 286 -12.35 19.65 1.78
CA GLY A 286 -12.07 19.99 0.42
C GLY A 286 -12.32 18.85 -0.54
N ARG A 287 -11.97 19.08 -1.82
CA ARG A 287 -12.02 18.10 -2.90
C ARG A 287 -10.63 17.77 -3.40
N VAL A 288 -10.47 16.52 -3.82
CA VAL A 288 -9.30 16.03 -4.53
C VAL A 288 -9.74 15.47 -5.88
N SER A 289 -8.99 15.75 -6.93
CA SER A 289 -9.17 15.07 -8.21
C SER A 289 -7.86 14.87 -8.94
N PHE A 290 -7.79 13.80 -9.75
CA PHE A 290 -6.67 13.56 -10.64
C PHE A 290 -7.05 12.64 -11.80
N ASN A 291 -6.20 12.65 -12.82
CA ASN A 291 -6.21 11.70 -13.92
C ASN A 291 -4.89 10.92 -13.93
N PHE A 292 -4.99 9.62 -14.13
CA PHE A 292 -3.89 8.71 -14.37
C PHE A 292 -3.96 8.26 -15.82
N SER A 293 -2.84 8.34 -16.53
CA SER A 293 -2.68 7.80 -17.88
C SER A 293 -1.34 7.08 -17.91
N GLY A 294 -1.40 5.77 -17.73
CA GLY A 294 -0.24 4.91 -17.54
C GLY A 294 0.07 4.04 -18.73
N VAL A 295 1.33 3.67 -18.83
CA VAL A 295 1.86 2.72 -19.80
C VAL A 295 2.24 1.44 -19.08
N LEU A 296 1.99 0.30 -19.71
CA LEU A 296 2.30 -1.02 -19.17
C LEU A 296 3.80 -1.13 -18.85
N ASP A 297 4.10 -1.63 -17.67
CA ASP A 297 5.41 -2.15 -17.30
C ASP A 297 5.53 -3.59 -17.80
N GLU A 298 6.00 -3.76 -19.03
CA GLU A 298 6.16 -5.09 -19.65
C GLU A 298 7.06 -6.02 -18.82
N TYR A 299 8.05 -5.47 -18.12
CA TYR A 299 9.03 -6.26 -17.38
C TYR A 299 8.43 -6.91 -16.13
N HIS A 300 7.48 -6.24 -15.48
CA HIS A 300 6.83 -6.68 -14.24
C HIS A 300 5.40 -7.21 -14.43
N SER A 301 4.85 -7.21 -15.65
CA SER A 301 3.45 -7.54 -15.92
C SER A 301 3.24 -8.92 -16.55
N ASP A 302 2.15 -9.56 -16.15
CA ASP A 302 1.60 -10.71 -16.86
C ASP A 302 0.82 -10.24 -18.09
N VAL A 303 0.80 -11.07 -19.14
CA VAL A 303 0.13 -10.73 -20.41
C VAL A 303 -1.39 -10.80 -20.23
N LEU A 304 -2.06 -9.66 -20.38
CA LEU A 304 -3.52 -9.57 -20.36
C LEU A 304 -4.11 -10.10 -21.68
N SER A 305 -5.04 -11.05 -21.60
CA SER A 305 -5.83 -11.50 -22.74
C SER A 305 -7.00 -10.55 -22.99
N LEU A 306 -7.12 -10.07 -24.23
CA LEU A 306 -8.21 -9.21 -24.69
C LEU A 306 -9.32 -9.99 -25.42
N GLU A 307 -9.33 -11.31 -25.35
CA GLU A 307 -10.31 -12.16 -26.06
C GLU A 307 -11.52 -12.52 -25.20
N ASN A 308 -11.41 -12.34 -23.88
CA ASN A 308 -12.39 -12.80 -22.92
C ASN A 308 -13.33 -11.66 -22.49
N SER A 309 -14.59 -11.97 -22.16
CA SER A 309 -15.54 -10.99 -21.64
C SER A 309 -15.13 -10.39 -20.28
N SER A 310 -14.28 -11.10 -19.55
CA SER A 310 -13.66 -10.68 -18.29
C SER A 310 -12.13 -10.72 -18.44
N PRO A 311 -11.39 -9.86 -17.73
CA PRO A 311 -9.93 -9.86 -17.76
C PRO A 311 -9.35 -11.19 -17.31
N VAL A 312 -8.42 -11.72 -18.10
CA VAL A 312 -7.69 -12.95 -17.80
C VAL A 312 -6.21 -12.73 -18.10
N TRP A 313 -5.35 -13.05 -17.15
CA TRP A 313 -3.90 -12.93 -17.30
C TRP A 313 -3.26 -14.28 -17.65
N GLN A 314 -2.40 -14.27 -18.66
CA GLN A 314 -1.47 -15.36 -18.90
C GLN A 314 -0.29 -15.22 -17.94
N ARG A 315 -0.19 -16.17 -17.02
CA ARG A 315 0.88 -16.26 -16.02
C ARG A 315 2.22 -16.42 -16.70
N THR A 316 3.00 -15.34 -16.70
CA THR A 316 4.21 -15.19 -17.51
C THR A 316 5.42 -14.72 -16.71
N VAL A 317 5.23 -13.87 -15.70
CA VAL A 317 6.33 -13.46 -14.80
C VAL A 317 6.69 -14.58 -13.84
N GLY A 318 7.92 -15.09 -13.92
CA GLY A 318 8.39 -16.22 -13.11
C GLY A 318 8.01 -17.62 -13.60
N PHE A 319 7.24 -17.71 -14.69
CA PHE A 319 6.76 -18.99 -15.25
C PHE A 319 7.62 -19.49 -16.43
N GLY A 320 8.64 -18.74 -16.85
CA GLY A 320 9.62 -19.17 -17.86
C GLY A 320 9.08 -19.31 -19.28
N ASN A 321 7.91 -18.74 -19.59
CA ASN A 321 7.21 -18.86 -20.86
C ASN A 321 7.12 -17.54 -21.67
N ASN A 322 7.66 -16.43 -21.15
CA ASN A 322 7.71 -15.13 -21.83
C ASN A 322 9.07 -14.43 -21.68
N SER A 323 9.74 -14.17 -22.81
CA SER A 323 11.08 -13.59 -22.85
C SER A 323 11.21 -12.14 -22.44
N ALA A 324 10.11 -11.40 -22.41
CA ALA A 324 10.10 -10.01 -21.97
C ALA A 324 10.17 -9.89 -20.44
N ASN A 325 9.81 -10.96 -19.72
CA ASN A 325 9.56 -10.90 -18.28
C ASN A 325 10.77 -11.34 -17.47
N ILE A 326 10.86 -10.84 -16.24
CA ILE A 326 11.79 -11.35 -15.25
C ILE A 326 11.51 -12.84 -14.95
N GLY A 327 12.58 -13.62 -14.78
CA GLY A 327 12.50 -15.07 -14.61
C GLY A 327 12.46 -15.87 -15.91
N TYR A 328 12.67 -15.24 -17.08
CA TYR A 328 12.85 -15.95 -18.34
C TYR A 328 14.31 -16.37 -18.58
N GLY A 329 14.57 -17.68 -18.54
CA GLY A 329 15.85 -18.29 -18.86
C GLY A 329 16.61 -18.87 -17.66
N ASP A 330 17.09 -20.11 -17.85
CA ASP A 330 17.89 -20.98 -16.97
C ASP A 330 17.25 -21.52 -15.68
N THR A 331 16.10 -22.19 -15.82
CA THR A 331 15.97 -23.51 -15.18
C THR A 331 15.20 -24.49 -16.08
N PRO A 332 15.87 -25.50 -16.65
CA PRO A 332 15.20 -26.77 -16.92
C PRO A 332 14.81 -27.38 -15.58
N ASP A 333 13.70 -28.09 -15.54
CA ASP A 333 13.41 -29.14 -14.54
C ASP A 333 14.68 -29.95 -14.25
N SER A 334 15.42 -29.62 -13.18
CA SER A 334 16.43 -30.48 -12.60
C SER A 334 16.98 -29.87 -11.32
N ARG A 335 16.98 -30.70 -10.28
CA ARG A 335 17.92 -30.71 -9.15
C ARG A 335 19.22 -29.99 -9.48
N GLY A 336 19.38 -28.78 -8.96
CA GLY A 336 20.60 -28.00 -9.10
C GLY A 336 20.85 -27.24 -7.82
N GLU A 337 21.59 -27.84 -6.90
CA GLU A 337 22.19 -27.15 -5.77
C GLU A 337 22.95 -25.92 -6.28
N ARG A 338 22.48 -24.73 -5.88
CA ARG A 338 23.34 -23.56 -5.80
C ARG A 338 23.26 -22.97 -4.40
N THR A 339 24.02 -23.62 -3.53
CA THR A 339 24.73 -22.97 -2.43
C THR A 339 25.47 -21.75 -3.00
N VAL A 340 25.23 -20.57 -2.42
CA VAL A 340 26.23 -19.54 -2.03
C VAL A 340 25.48 -18.22 -1.83
N GLY A 341 25.63 -17.61 -0.65
CA GLY A 341 25.21 -16.23 -0.44
C GLY A 341 24.92 -15.76 0.98
N ARG A 342 24.96 -16.60 2.03
CA ARG A 342 24.74 -16.12 3.42
C ARG A 342 25.65 -16.69 4.51
N ALA A 343 26.79 -17.28 4.14
CA ALA A 343 27.81 -17.76 5.10
C ALA A 343 28.98 -16.78 5.33
N GLY A 344 28.81 -15.49 5.04
CA GLY A 344 29.88 -14.48 5.11
C GLY A 344 29.93 -13.63 6.38
N LEU A 345 28.91 -13.63 7.24
CA LEU A 345 28.83 -12.71 8.39
C LEU A 345 28.78 -13.36 9.77
N ALA A 346 28.75 -14.70 9.85
CA ALA A 346 28.74 -15.41 11.13
C ALA A 346 30.14 -15.80 11.66
N LEU A 347 31.22 -15.64 10.88
CA LEU A 347 32.56 -16.11 11.29
C LEU A 347 33.48 -15.04 11.89
N MET A 348 33.12 -13.75 11.86
CA MET A 348 33.95 -12.69 12.46
C MET A 348 33.56 -12.34 13.92
N ALA A 349 32.43 -12.84 14.42
CA ALA A 349 31.98 -12.60 15.80
C ALA A 349 32.58 -13.56 16.84
N VAL A 350 33.26 -14.63 16.44
CA VAL A 350 33.83 -15.64 17.36
C VAL A 350 35.34 -15.47 17.59
N ILE A 351 36.05 -14.69 16.76
CA ILE A 351 37.51 -14.50 16.91
C ILE A 351 37.88 -13.36 17.88
N VAL A 352 36.96 -12.47 18.24
CA VAL A 352 37.26 -11.37 19.19
C VAL A 352 37.13 -11.78 20.66
N SER A 353 36.49 -12.92 20.97
CA SER A 353 36.27 -13.36 22.37
C SER A 353 37.32 -14.34 22.92
N ILE A 354 38.37 -14.67 22.16
CA ILE A 354 39.50 -15.51 22.62
C ILE A 354 40.80 -14.67 22.82
N GLY A 355 40.79 -13.37 22.48
CA GLY A 355 41.94 -12.47 22.64
C GLY A 355 42.00 -11.68 23.96
N ILE A 356 41.03 -11.84 24.86
CA ILE A 356 41.02 -11.20 26.19
C ILE A 356 40.66 -12.25 27.23
N VAL A 357 41.58 -13.18 27.49
CA VAL A 357 41.96 -13.77 28.80
C VAL A 357 43.14 -14.71 28.49
N LEU A 358 44.31 -14.11 28.32
CA LEU A 358 45.61 -14.68 28.69
C LEU A 358 46.47 -13.55 29.22
#